data_AF-A0A7V1N2A2-F1
#
_entry.id   AF-A0A7V1N2A2-F1
#
_cell.length_a   1.000
_cell.length_b   1.000
_cell.length_c   1.000
_cell.angle_alpha   90.00
_cell.angle_beta   90.00
_cell.angle_gamma   90.00
#
_symmetry.space_group_name_H-M   'P 1'
#
loop_
_entity.id
_entity.type
_entity.pdbx_description
1 polymer ?
#
loop_
_entity_poly.entity_id
_entity_poly.type
_entity_poly.pdbx_seq_one_letter_code
_entity_poly.pdbx_strand_id
1 'polypeptide(L)'
;MNYLEKYKFWLENEHFDEQATAELRALEGNEEEIKDRFYKDLQFGTGGLRGKIGMGTNRMNIYTVSKATQGLANYLIEESQKQPHPQEYLARGVVIAHDCRHKSREFSETIALVLAASNIKTYLFEDVRPTPELSFAVRHLNAAAGIVVTASHNPPEYNGYKVYGPDGGQIIPEIADRVIAHINRIKDYSLIKKLDRPAAIQKGLFNIIGPEVDEVYQQKIKELAIRNDDQIDKSIKIVYTPLHGAGNMPIKRILKERGFTNVFVVEEQAQPDPDFSTVESPNPEYPAAFEMAIKLG
;
A
#
# COMPACT_ATOMS: atom_id res chain seq x y z
N MET A 1 -11.45 1.08 -27.51
CA MET A 1 -10.63 -0.09 -27.83
C MET A 1 -11.27 -1.32 -27.23
N ASN A 2 -11.48 -2.37 -28.02
CA ASN A 2 -11.85 -3.69 -27.51
C ASN A 2 -10.65 -4.32 -26.75
N TYR A 3 -10.86 -5.47 -26.11
CA TYR A 3 -9.84 -6.09 -25.26
C TYR A 3 -8.60 -6.56 -26.06
N LEU A 4 -8.77 -7.05 -27.31
CA LEU A 4 -7.67 -7.46 -28.18
C LEU A 4 -6.83 -6.28 -28.66
N GLU A 5 -7.47 -5.16 -28.98
CA GLU A 5 -6.79 -3.91 -29.35
C GLU A 5 -5.93 -3.40 -28.19
N LYS A 6 -6.44 -3.46 -26.95
CA LYS A 6 -5.65 -3.09 -25.76
C LYS A 6 -4.48 -4.05 -25.53
N TYR A 7 -4.70 -5.35 -25.70
CA TYR A 7 -3.65 -6.36 -25.58
C TYR A 7 -2.53 -6.13 -26.60
N LYS A 8 -2.87 -5.94 -27.88
CA LYS A 8 -1.90 -5.62 -28.94
C LYS A 8 -1.17 -4.30 -28.68
N PHE A 9 -1.88 -3.27 -28.23
CA PHE A 9 -1.27 -2.00 -27.84
C PHE A 9 -0.19 -2.20 -26.76
N TRP A 10 -0.43 -3.06 -25.76
CA TRP A 10 0.59 -3.34 -24.74
C TRP A 10 1.79 -4.13 -25.29
N LEU A 11 1.58 -5.01 -26.28
CA LEU A 11 2.66 -5.77 -26.91
C LEU A 11 3.55 -4.95 -27.85
N GLU A 12 2.97 -3.95 -28.52
CA GLU A 12 3.62 -3.18 -29.58
C GLU A 12 4.18 -1.84 -29.09
N ASN A 13 3.76 -1.36 -27.92
CA ASN A 13 4.19 -0.06 -27.40
C ASN A 13 5.48 -0.18 -26.59
N GLU A 14 6.54 0.48 -27.06
CA GLU A 14 7.89 0.49 -26.47
C GLU A 14 7.96 1.05 -25.03
N HIS A 15 6.89 1.70 -24.55
CA HIS A 15 6.81 2.15 -23.16
C HIS A 15 6.70 0.98 -22.17
N PHE A 16 6.16 -0.17 -22.60
CA PHE A 16 6.12 -1.37 -21.78
C PHE A 16 7.43 -2.13 -21.94
N ASP A 17 8.11 -2.36 -20.82
CA ASP A 17 9.38 -3.06 -20.79
C ASP A 17 9.27 -4.52 -21.29
N GLU A 18 10.41 -5.10 -21.65
CA GLU A 18 10.47 -6.45 -22.22
C GLU A 18 9.95 -7.53 -21.26
N GLN A 19 10.04 -7.32 -19.94
CA GLN A 19 9.48 -8.27 -18.98
C GLN A 19 7.95 -8.25 -19.04
N ALA A 20 7.35 -7.07 -19.14
CA ALA A 20 5.92 -6.90 -19.25
C ALA A 20 5.39 -7.45 -20.58
N THR A 21 6.06 -7.18 -21.69
CA THR A 21 5.66 -7.71 -23.00
C THR A 21 5.88 -9.22 -23.08
N ALA A 22 6.95 -9.78 -22.50
CA ALA A 22 7.17 -11.22 -22.43
C ALA A 22 6.08 -11.96 -21.62
N GLU A 23 5.65 -11.40 -20.48
CA GLU A 23 4.52 -11.95 -19.70
C GLU A 23 3.24 -12.00 -20.54
N LEU A 24 2.97 -10.95 -21.32
CA LEU A 24 1.81 -10.89 -22.19
C LEU A 24 1.92 -11.85 -23.37
N ARG A 25 3.07 -11.95 -24.04
CA ARG A 25 3.29 -12.91 -25.14
C ARG A 25 3.09 -14.35 -24.69
N ALA A 26 3.43 -14.68 -23.44
CA ALA A 26 3.20 -16.02 -22.87
C ALA A 26 1.70 -16.41 -22.75
N LEU A 27 0.78 -15.45 -22.94
CA LEU A 27 -0.66 -15.70 -22.96
C LEU A 27 -1.19 -16.04 -24.36
N GLU A 28 -0.35 -16.04 -25.39
CA GLU A 28 -0.77 -16.35 -26.77
C GLU A 28 -1.51 -17.69 -26.82
N GLY A 29 -2.71 -17.69 -27.43
CA GLY A 29 -3.60 -18.85 -27.48
C GLY A 29 -4.54 -19.00 -26.26
N ASN A 30 -4.38 -18.22 -25.20
CA ASN A 30 -5.28 -18.21 -24.03
C ASN A 30 -6.23 -17.00 -24.08
N GLU A 31 -7.26 -17.08 -24.92
CA GLU A 31 -8.21 -15.97 -25.14
C GLU A 31 -8.96 -15.56 -23.86
N GLU A 32 -9.31 -16.51 -22.99
CA GLU A 32 -10.02 -16.22 -21.74
C GLU A 32 -9.17 -15.37 -20.78
N GLU A 33 -7.89 -15.70 -20.59
CA GLU A 33 -6.99 -14.92 -19.73
C GLU A 33 -6.67 -13.54 -20.33
N ILE A 34 -6.47 -13.45 -21.65
CA ILE A 34 -6.30 -12.17 -22.35
C ILE A 34 -7.56 -11.31 -22.15
N LYS A 35 -8.74 -11.89 -22.36
CA LYS A 35 -10.00 -11.20 -22.16
C LYS A 35 -10.13 -10.70 -20.72
N ASP A 36 -9.90 -11.55 -19.71
CA ASP A 36 -9.99 -11.15 -18.30
C ASP A 36 -8.99 -10.02 -17.92
N ARG A 37 -7.80 -10.00 -18.53
CA ARG A 37 -6.80 -8.95 -18.30
C ARG A 37 -7.12 -7.61 -18.97
N PHE A 38 -7.89 -7.59 -20.06
CA PHE A 38 -8.06 -6.38 -20.89
C PHE A 38 -9.52 -5.93 -21.13
N TYR A 39 -10.54 -6.72 -20.74
CA TYR A 39 -11.95 -6.36 -20.96
C TYR A 39 -12.37 -5.06 -20.26
N LYS A 40 -11.70 -4.72 -19.16
CA LYS A 40 -11.90 -3.48 -18.41
C LYS A 40 -10.59 -2.89 -17.94
N ASP A 41 -10.67 -1.68 -17.41
CA ASP A 41 -9.59 -1.10 -16.63
C ASP A 41 -9.85 -1.41 -15.16
N LEU A 42 -8.79 -1.60 -14.38
CA LEU A 42 -8.87 -1.80 -12.94
C LEU A 42 -9.49 -0.54 -12.33
N GLN A 43 -10.69 -0.67 -11.77
CA GLN A 43 -11.43 0.48 -11.29
C GLN A 43 -10.89 0.94 -9.93
N PHE A 44 -10.61 2.23 -9.84
CA PHE A 44 -10.31 2.91 -8.61
C PHE A 44 -11.65 3.25 -7.94
N GLY A 45 -11.93 2.66 -6.79
CA GLY A 45 -13.12 2.96 -6.00
C GLY A 45 -12.79 3.74 -4.73
N THR A 46 -13.79 3.91 -3.85
CA THR A 46 -13.59 4.42 -2.48
C THR A 46 -12.54 3.62 -1.72
N GLY A 47 -12.51 2.32 -1.98
CA GLY A 47 -11.54 1.34 -1.47
C GLY A 47 -10.13 1.44 -2.04
N GLY A 48 -9.88 2.31 -3.03
CA GLY A 48 -8.66 2.32 -3.85
C GLY A 48 -8.70 1.36 -5.04
N LEU A 49 -7.54 0.99 -5.59
CA LEU A 49 -7.40 -0.12 -6.55
C LEU A 49 -7.26 -1.45 -5.79
N ARG A 50 -7.82 -2.51 -6.37
CA ARG A 50 -7.57 -3.89 -5.92
C ARG A 50 -7.73 -4.84 -7.09
N GLY A 51 -6.78 -5.73 -7.29
CA GLY A 51 -6.84 -6.72 -8.35
C GLY A 51 -5.71 -7.74 -8.28
N LYS A 52 -5.81 -8.76 -9.13
CA LYS A 52 -4.74 -9.75 -9.31
C LYS A 52 -3.49 -9.08 -9.85
N ILE A 53 -2.33 -9.50 -9.38
CA ILE A 53 -1.03 -9.10 -9.88
C ILE A 53 -0.84 -9.69 -11.29
N GLY A 54 -0.32 -8.88 -12.21
CA GLY A 54 0.01 -9.29 -13.58
C GLY A 54 -0.08 -8.13 -14.57
N MET A 55 0.37 -8.34 -15.80
CA MET A 55 0.25 -7.34 -16.86
C MET A 55 -1.15 -7.30 -17.47
N GLY A 56 -1.59 -6.09 -17.81
CA GLY A 56 -2.90 -5.80 -18.40
C GLY A 56 -3.64 -4.67 -17.68
N THR A 57 -4.71 -4.18 -18.31
CA THR A 57 -5.45 -3.02 -17.80
C THR A 57 -6.32 -3.35 -16.59
N ASN A 58 -6.76 -4.60 -16.44
CA ASN A 58 -7.53 -5.13 -15.30
C ASN A 58 -6.64 -5.91 -14.30
N ARG A 59 -5.40 -5.45 -14.10
CA ARG A 59 -4.44 -6.07 -13.17
C ARG A 59 -3.66 -5.03 -12.37
N MET A 60 -3.16 -5.45 -11.21
CA MET A 60 -2.16 -4.70 -10.45
C MET A 60 -0.78 -4.91 -11.06
N ASN A 61 -0.18 -3.85 -11.58
CA ASN A 61 1.17 -3.82 -12.10
C ASN A 61 1.77 -2.42 -11.97
N ILE A 62 3.05 -2.29 -12.29
CA ILE A 62 3.76 -1.00 -12.20
C ILE A 62 3.11 0.08 -13.06
N TYR A 63 2.49 -0.24 -14.20
CA TYR A 63 1.89 0.75 -15.10
C TYR A 63 0.53 1.23 -14.58
N THR A 64 -0.33 0.32 -14.09
CA THR A 64 -1.62 0.70 -13.49
C THR A 64 -1.41 1.49 -12.19
N VAL A 65 -0.44 1.09 -11.37
CA VAL A 65 -0.04 1.83 -10.16
C VAL A 65 0.55 3.20 -10.51
N SER A 66 1.42 3.28 -11.53
CA SER A 66 2.00 4.55 -11.98
C SER A 66 0.92 5.52 -12.49
N LYS A 67 -0.06 5.02 -13.24
CA LYS A 67 -1.19 5.82 -13.74
C LYS A 67 -2.07 6.35 -12.61
N ALA A 68 -2.40 5.50 -11.64
CA ALA A 68 -3.15 5.92 -10.46
C ALA A 68 -2.40 6.99 -9.67
N THR A 69 -1.09 6.80 -9.49
CA THR A 69 -0.21 7.72 -8.78
C THR A 69 -0.07 9.06 -9.49
N GLN A 70 0.08 9.07 -10.82
CA GLN A 70 0.12 10.31 -11.59
C GLN A 70 -1.23 11.05 -11.51
N GLY A 71 -2.35 10.33 -11.51
CA GLY A 71 -3.66 10.93 -11.28
C GLY A 71 -3.78 11.59 -9.91
N LEU A 72 -3.30 10.91 -8.86
CA LEU A 72 -3.22 11.50 -7.52
C LEU A 72 -2.27 12.71 -7.47
N ALA A 73 -1.11 12.64 -8.13
CA ALA A 73 -0.18 13.76 -8.22
C ALA A 73 -0.85 15.00 -8.84
N ASN A 74 -1.56 14.80 -9.95
CA ASN A 74 -2.28 15.87 -10.63
C ASN A 74 -3.39 16.47 -9.74
N TYR A 75 -4.10 15.62 -8.99
CA TYR A 75 -5.08 16.07 -8.00
C TYR A 75 -4.44 16.92 -6.90
N LEU A 76 -3.34 16.47 -6.30
CA LEU A 76 -2.64 17.20 -5.24
C LEU A 76 -2.08 18.53 -5.75
N ILE A 77 -1.60 18.58 -6.99
CA ILE A 77 -1.16 19.84 -7.64
C ILE A 77 -2.35 20.80 -7.80
N GLU A 78 -3.51 20.32 -8.25
CA GLU A 78 -4.73 21.15 -8.33
C GLU A 78 -5.16 21.66 -6.95
N GLU A 79 -5.15 20.80 -5.92
CA GLU A 79 -5.51 21.21 -4.55
C GLU A 79 -4.52 22.22 -3.97
N SER A 80 -3.23 22.10 -4.31
CA SER A 80 -2.20 23.05 -3.86
C SER A 80 -2.48 24.47 -4.33
N GLN A 81 -3.04 24.64 -5.54
CA GLN A 81 -3.36 25.95 -6.11
C GLN A 81 -4.49 26.67 -5.36
N LYS A 82 -5.28 25.93 -4.56
CA LYS A 82 -6.36 26.47 -3.72
C LYS A 82 -5.85 26.92 -2.34
N GLN A 83 -4.58 26.64 -2.02
CA GLN A 83 -3.97 27.00 -0.75
C GLN A 83 -3.25 28.36 -0.84
N PRO A 84 -3.15 29.11 0.27
CA PRO A 84 -2.38 30.37 0.31
C PRO A 84 -0.90 30.17 -0.06
N HIS A 85 -0.33 29.00 0.27
CA HIS A 85 1.06 28.64 0.00
C HIS A 85 1.14 27.29 -0.75
N PRO A 86 0.97 27.28 -2.08
CA PRO A 86 0.91 26.04 -2.86
C PRO A 86 2.16 25.15 -2.73
N GLN A 87 3.35 25.76 -2.71
CA GLN A 87 4.60 25.01 -2.60
C GLN A 87 4.76 24.37 -1.22
N GLU A 88 4.32 25.05 -0.16
CA GLU A 88 4.33 24.48 1.20
C GLU A 88 3.37 23.30 1.29
N TYR A 89 2.20 23.36 0.63
CA TYR A 89 1.26 22.24 0.57
C TYR A 89 1.88 21.02 -0.11
N LEU A 90 2.58 21.17 -1.23
CA LEU A 90 3.25 20.04 -1.90
C LEU A 90 4.47 19.53 -1.12
N ALA A 91 5.17 20.42 -0.40
CA ALA A 91 6.31 20.06 0.46
C ALA A 91 5.90 19.19 1.66
N ARG A 92 4.62 19.23 2.08
CA ARG A 92 4.05 18.29 3.05
C ARG A 92 4.17 16.84 2.59
N GLY A 93 4.14 16.58 1.29
CA GLY A 93 4.41 15.28 0.71
C GLY A 93 3.36 14.20 0.95
N VAL A 94 3.72 12.96 0.64
CA VAL A 94 2.86 11.77 0.73
C VAL A 94 3.56 10.67 1.52
N VAL A 95 2.87 10.10 2.51
CA VAL A 95 3.36 8.93 3.26
C VAL A 95 2.99 7.64 2.53
N ILE A 96 3.92 6.70 2.41
CA ILE A 96 3.72 5.44 1.69
C ILE A 96 4.09 4.28 2.61
N ALA A 97 3.16 3.35 2.80
CA ALA A 97 3.38 2.09 3.52
C ALA A 97 2.93 0.91 2.67
N HIS A 98 3.35 -0.29 3.06
CA HIS A 98 2.91 -1.50 2.38
C HIS A 98 2.86 -2.70 3.32
N ASP A 99 2.11 -3.72 2.90
CA ASP A 99 2.09 -5.03 3.56
C ASP A 99 3.13 -5.99 2.98
N CYS A 100 3.08 -7.25 3.40
CA CYS A 100 4.03 -8.30 3.03
C CYS A 100 3.77 -8.95 1.66
N ARG A 101 2.71 -8.56 0.93
CA ARG A 101 2.31 -9.24 -0.30
C ARG A 101 3.36 -9.13 -1.40
N HIS A 102 3.30 -10.06 -2.34
CA HIS A 102 4.07 -9.98 -3.58
C HIS A 102 3.93 -8.60 -4.23
N LYS A 103 5.06 -8.05 -4.70
CA LYS A 103 5.16 -6.75 -5.37
C LYS A 103 4.81 -5.52 -4.52
N SER A 104 4.39 -5.65 -3.26
CA SER A 104 4.03 -4.52 -2.39
C SER A 104 5.18 -3.50 -2.26
N ARG A 105 6.42 -3.99 -2.10
CA ARG A 105 7.62 -3.13 -2.07
C ARG A 105 7.88 -2.44 -3.41
N GLU A 106 7.86 -3.19 -4.50
CA GLU A 106 8.12 -2.68 -5.86
C GLU A 106 7.11 -1.59 -6.26
N PHE A 107 5.82 -1.81 -5.96
CA PHE A 107 4.79 -0.84 -6.19
C PHE A 107 5.00 0.41 -5.33
N SER A 108 5.35 0.27 -4.06
CA SER A 108 5.63 1.40 -3.16
C SER A 108 6.80 2.26 -3.65
N GLU A 109 7.88 1.64 -4.11
CA GLU A 109 9.00 2.36 -4.71
C GLU A 109 8.60 3.04 -6.02
N THR A 110 7.83 2.37 -6.88
CA THR A 110 7.30 2.95 -8.12
C THR A 110 6.45 4.19 -7.84
N ILE A 111 5.56 4.12 -6.85
CA ILE A 111 4.70 5.23 -6.41
C ILE A 111 5.55 6.42 -5.98
N ALA A 112 6.55 6.18 -5.14
CA ALA A 112 7.42 7.23 -4.64
C ALA A 112 8.16 7.96 -5.78
N LEU A 113 8.66 7.21 -6.77
CA LEU A 113 9.41 7.77 -7.90
C LEU A 113 8.51 8.52 -8.89
N VAL A 114 7.25 8.12 -9.07
CA VAL A 114 6.25 8.86 -9.88
C VAL A 114 5.89 10.19 -9.21
N LEU A 115 5.64 10.18 -7.89
CA LEU A 115 5.38 11.40 -7.12
C LEU A 115 6.59 12.35 -7.14
N ALA A 116 7.80 11.81 -6.98
CA ALA A 116 9.02 12.58 -7.07
C ALA A 116 9.22 13.22 -8.46
N ALA A 117 8.83 12.54 -9.55
CA ALA A 117 8.85 13.13 -10.90
C ALA A 117 7.90 14.33 -11.03
N SER A 118 6.86 14.38 -10.21
CA SER A 118 5.92 15.51 -10.10
C SER A 118 6.34 16.56 -9.06
N ASN A 119 7.59 16.50 -8.55
CA ASN A 119 8.13 17.33 -7.47
C ASN A 119 7.34 17.25 -6.15
N ILE A 120 6.70 16.11 -5.88
CA ILE A 120 6.00 15.87 -4.62
C ILE A 120 6.92 15.06 -3.71
N LYS A 121 7.14 15.55 -2.49
CA LYS A 121 7.94 14.86 -1.47
C LYS A 121 7.25 13.55 -1.05
N THR A 122 8.03 12.52 -0.76
CA THR A 122 7.51 11.24 -0.27
C THR A 122 8.24 10.76 0.97
N TYR A 123 7.50 10.06 1.84
CA TYR A 123 7.99 9.36 3.02
C TYR A 123 7.61 7.89 2.88
N LEU A 124 8.55 7.06 2.46
CA LEU A 124 8.34 5.62 2.29
C LEU A 124 8.85 4.89 3.53
N PHE A 125 8.00 4.10 4.17
CA PHE A 125 8.46 3.22 5.24
C PHE A 125 9.51 2.23 4.74
N GLU A 126 10.55 2.03 5.54
CA GLU A 126 11.70 1.18 5.21
C GLU A 126 11.33 -0.28 4.98
N ASP A 127 10.23 -0.73 5.57
CA ASP A 127 9.70 -2.09 5.49
C ASP A 127 8.18 -2.09 5.81
N VAL A 128 7.59 -3.28 5.92
CA VAL A 128 6.19 -3.53 6.22
C VAL A 128 5.71 -2.69 7.42
N ARG A 129 4.61 -1.96 7.23
CA ARG A 129 3.92 -1.22 8.29
C ARG A 129 2.41 -1.33 8.16
N PRO A 130 1.67 -1.43 9.28
CA PRO A 130 0.24 -1.60 9.24
C PRO A 130 -0.46 -0.30 8.82
N THR A 131 -1.62 -0.45 8.19
CA THR A 131 -2.51 0.67 7.80
C THR A 131 -2.72 1.73 8.92
N PRO A 132 -2.99 1.37 10.20
CA PRO A 132 -3.13 2.37 11.27
C PRO A 132 -1.86 3.20 11.52
N GLU A 133 -0.67 2.65 11.29
CA GLU A 133 0.58 3.39 11.44
C GLU A 133 0.81 4.36 10.29
N LEU A 134 0.42 4.00 9.06
CA LEU A 134 0.32 4.95 7.94
C LEU A 134 -0.65 6.10 8.28
N SER A 135 -1.85 5.78 8.77
CA SER A 135 -2.85 6.77 9.17
C SER A 135 -2.29 7.75 10.21
N PHE A 136 -1.60 7.22 11.23
CA PHE A 136 -0.90 8.02 12.22
C PHE A 136 0.19 8.90 11.58
N ALA A 137 1.07 8.32 10.77
CA ALA A 137 2.22 8.98 10.17
C ALA A 137 1.82 10.14 9.25
N VAL A 138 0.72 10.00 8.50
CA VAL A 138 0.16 11.09 7.67
C VAL A 138 -0.11 12.33 8.53
N ARG A 139 -0.74 12.16 9.69
CA ARG A 139 -1.04 13.28 10.59
C ARG A 139 0.21 13.78 11.32
N HIS A 140 1.06 12.85 11.77
CA HIS A 140 2.27 13.16 12.52
C HIS A 140 3.27 13.99 11.69
N LEU A 141 3.48 13.61 10.43
CA LEU A 141 4.35 14.32 9.49
C LEU A 141 3.65 15.49 8.79
N ASN A 142 2.38 15.75 9.13
CA ASN A 142 1.53 16.73 8.46
C ASN A 142 1.53 16.56 6.94
N ALA A 143 1.46 15.33 6.44
CA ALA A 143 1.48 15.03 5.01
C ALA A 143 0.20 15.49 4.31
N ALA A 144 0.25 15.69 2.99
CA ALA A 144 -0.91 16.05 2.18
C ALA A 144 -1.81 14.84 1.89
N ALA A 145 -1.22 13.64 1.83
CA ALA A 145 -1.93 12.38 1.62
C ALA A 145 -1.12 11.19 2.16
N GLY A 146 -1.76 10.03 2.21
CA GLY A 146 -1.11 8.73 2.42
C GLY A 146 -1.48 7.73 1.35
N ILE A 147 -0.62 6.73 1.12
CA ILE A 147 -0.88 5.60 0.25
C ILE A 147 -0.47 4.32 0.97
N VAL A 148 -1.38 3.36 1.11
CA VAL A 148 -1.03 2.00 1.55
C VAL A 148 -1.19 1.01 0.40
N VAL A 149 -0.13 0.26 0.12
CA VAL A 149 -0.11 -0.82 -0.85
C VAL A 149 -0.47 -2.12 -0.14
N THR A 150 -1.71 -2.56 -0.31
CA THR A 150 -2.27 -3.75 0.34
C THR A 150 -3.60 -4.17 -0.28
N ALA A 151 -3.84 -5.47 -0.41
CA ALA A 151 -5.17 -6.04 -0.65
C ALA A 151 -5.86 -6.54 0.63
N SER A 152 -5.42 -6.11 1.81
CA SER A 152 -6.00 -6.50 3.11
C SER A 152 -5.96 -8.00 3.33
N HIS A 153 -7.10 -8.69 3.33
CA HIS A 153 -7.23 -10.14 3.57
C HIS A 153 -7.43 -10.95 2.29
N ASN A 154 -7.31 -10.34 1.10
CA ASN A 154 -7.48 -11.05 -0.16
C ASN A 154 -6.42 -12.17 -0.36
N PRO A 155 -6.66 -13.11 -1.29
CA PRO A 155 -5.68 -14.14 -1.63
C PRO A 155 -4.30 -13.58 -2.05
N PRO A 156 -3.22 -14.38 -1.97
CA PRO A 156 -1.84 -13.93 -2.24
C PRO A 156 -1.63 -13.29 -3.61
N GLU A 157 -2.35 -13.74 -4.63
CA GLU A 157 -2.23 -13.22 -5.99
C GLU A 157 -2.82 -11.81 -6.16
N TYR A 158 -3.49 -11.26 -5.13
CA TYR A 158 -4.04 -9.90 -5.15
C TYR A 158 -3.11 -8.91 -4.47
N ASN A 159 -3.07 -7.70 -5.02
CA ASN A 159 -2.55 -6.52 -4.34
C ASN A 159 -3.53 -5.34 -4.47
N GLY A 160 -3.23 -4.21 -3.85
CA GLY A 160 -4.07 -3.03 -3.88
C GLY A 160 -3.31 -1.74 -3.61
N TYR A 161 -3.98 -0.63 -3.84
CA TYR A 161 -3.47 0.73 -3.67
C TYR A 161 -4.60 1.55 -3.06
N LYS A 162 -4.43 2.04 -1.83
CA LYS A 162 -5.47 2.82 -1.14
C LYS A 162 -4.95 4.20 -0.78
N VAL A 163 -5.77 5.23 -0.96
CA VAL A 163 -5.39 6.63 -0.70
C VAL A 163 -6.04 7.14 0.57
N TYR A 164 -5.25 7.89 1.33
CA TYR A 164 -5.62 8.50 2.60
C TYR A 164 -5.50 10.02 2.48
N GLY A 165 -6.46 10.74 3.06
CA GLY A 165 -6.47 12.18 3.13
C GLY A 165 -5.50 12.72 4.20
N PRO A 166 -5.32 14.06 4.27
CA PRO A 166 -4.45 14.70 5.25
C PRO A 166 -4.90 14.52 6.71
N ASP A 167 -6.15 14.11 6.92
CA ASP A 167 -6.71 13.72 8.21
C ASP A 167 -6.28 12.32 8.66
N GLY A 168 -5.54 11.59 7.81
CA GLY A 168 -5.14 10.20 8.05
C GLY A 168 -6.29 9.20 7.85
N GLY A 169 -7.45 9.64 7.36
CA GLY A 169 -8.56 8.78 6.99
C GLY A 169 -8.45 8.30 5.55
N GLN A 170 -9.04 7.15 5.21
CA GLN A 170 -9.19 6.77 3.81
C GLN A 170 -10.10 7.79 3.10
N ILE A 171 -9.76 8.17 1.87
CA ILE A 171 -10.52 9.21 1.16
C ILE A 171 -12.00 8.81 0.95
N ILE A 172 -12.89 9.78 1.18
CA ILE A 172 -14.34 9.64 0.99
C ILE A 172 -14.70 9.66 -0.51
N PRO A 173 -15.91 9.19 -0.90
CA PRO A 173 -16.31 9.06 -2.30
C PRO A 173 -16.11 10.35 -3.12
N GLU A 174 -16.44 11.50 -2.57
CA GLU A 174 -16.33 12.79 -3.26
C GLU A 174 -14.88 13.13 -3.63
N ILE A 175 -13.91 12.80 -2.77
CA ILE A 175 -12.49 13.00 -3.04
C ILE A 175 -12.00 11.92 -4.02
N ALA A 176 -12.45 10.67 -3.85
CA ALA A 176 -12.10 9.58 -4.74
C ALA A 176 -12.53 9.87 -6.18
N ASP A 177 -13.75 10.37 -6.41
CA ASP A 177 -14.26 10.73 -7.74
C ASP A 177 -13.41 11.80 -8.42
N ARG A 178 -12.90 12.77 -7.65
CA ARG A 178 -11.99 13.79 -8.17
C ARG A 178 -10.64 13.19 -8.58
N VAL A 179 -10.05 12.34 -7.75
CA VAL A 179 -8.82 11.61 -8.09
C VAL A 179 -9.03 10.74 -9.34
N ILE A 180 -10.15 10.00 -9.40
CA ILE A 180 -10.55 9.18 -10.56
C ILE A 180 -10.66 10.03 -11.83
N ALA A 181 -11.22 11.24 -11.75
CA ALA A 181 -11.29 12.14 -12.89
C ALA A 181 -9.89 12.50 -13.43
N HIS A 182 -8.90 12.73 -12.56
CA HIS A 182 -7.51 12.94 -12.99
C HIS A 182 -6.88 11.68 -13.59
N ILE A 183 -7.11 10.50 -12.99
CA ILE A 183 -6.63 9.21 -13.52
C ILE A 183 -7.18 8.97 -14.94
N ASN A 184 -8.48 9.22 -15.14
CA ASN A 184 -9.17 8.97 -16.40
C ASN A 184 -8.74 9.91 -17.53
N ARG A 185 -8.20 11.10 -17.21
CA ARG A 185 -7.62 12.04 -18.19
C ARG A 185 -6.29 11.53 -18.77
N ILE A 186 -5.59 10.63 -18.07
CA ILE A 186 -4.33 10.04 -18.55
C ILE A 186 -4.65 8.94 -19.57
N LYS A 187 -4.43 9.24 -20.85
CA LYS A 187 -4.63 8.29 -21.96
C LYS A 187 -3.35 7.66 -22.47
N ASP A 188 -2.23 8.36 -22.32
CA ASP A 188 -0.92 7.93 -22.77
C ASP A 188 -0.01 7.67 -21.55
N TYR A 189 0.46 6.42 -21.42
CA TYR A 189 1.37 6.02 -20.35
C TYR A 189 2.75 6.68 -20.49
N SER A 190 3.15 7.08 -21.71
CA SER A 190 4.45 7.73 -21.97
C SER A 190 4.62 9.06 -21.22
N LEU A 191 3.51 9.70 -20.85
CA LEU A 191 3.47 10.94 -20.09
C LEU A 191 3.77 10.73 -18.60
N ILE A 192 3.65 9.51 -18.10
CA ILE A 192 3.93 9.18 -16.71
C ILE A 192 5.45 9.02 -16.56
N LYS A 193 6.05 9.92 -15.79
CA LYS A 193 7.50 9.91 -15.54
C LYS A 193 7.81 9.31 -14.17
N LYS A 194 8.97 8.70 -14.08
CA LYS A 194 9.61 8.28 -12.82
C LYS A 194 10.90 9.05 -12.70
N LEU A 195 11.17 9.63 -11.53
CA LEU A 195 12.48 10.18 -11.25
C LEU A 195 13.41 9.01 -10.89
N ASP A 196 14.68 9.10 -11.30
CA ASP A 196 15.70 8.14 -10.83
C ASP A 196 15.85 8.23 -9.30
N ARG A 197 16.04 7.10 -8.62
CA ARG A 197 16.03 7.03 -7.16
C ARG A 197 17.16 7.86 -6.52
N PRO A 198 18.44 7.69 -6.91
CA PRO A 198 19.53 8.58 -6.49
C PRO A 198 19.20 10.07 -6.68
N ALA A 199 18.66 10.47 -7.84
CA ALA A 199 18.28 11.85 -8.10
C ALA A 199 17.13 12.33 -7.20
N ALA A 200 16.14 11.47 -6.92
CA ALA A 200 15.02 11.78 -6.04
C ALA A 200 15.47 11.96 -4.57
N ILE A 201 16.41 11.13 -4.11
CA ILE A 201 17.02 11.24 -2.77
C ILE A 201 17.84 12.53 -2.68
N GLN A 202 18.69 12.83 -3.67
CA GLN A 202 19.51 14.03 -3.70
C GLN A 202 18.66 15.31 -3.63
N LYS A 203 17.48 15.30 -4.26
CA LYS A 203 16.52 16.42 -4.22
C LYS A 203 15.64 16.44 -2.95
N GLY A 204 15.78 15.48 -2.04
CA GLY A 204 14.95 15.35 -0.84
C GLY A 204 13.49 14.95 -1.12
N LEU A 205 13.20 14.43 -2.32
CA LEU A 205 11.85 14.02 -2.75
C LEU A 205 11.53 12.57 -2.40
N PHE A 206 12.55 11.74 -2.18
CA PHE A 206 12.39 10.35 -1.74
C PHE A 206 13.05 10.19 -0.37
N ASN A 207 12.24 10.05 0.68
CA ASN A 207 12.72 9.94 2.06
C ASN A 207 12.29 8.59 2.62
N ILE A 208 13.23 7.81 3.13
CA ILE A 208 12.91 6.60 3.89
C ILE A 208 12.62 7.01 5.33
N ILE A 209 11.55 6.46 5.90
CA ILE A 209 11.17 6.61 7.31
C ILE A 209 11.04 5.25 7.99
N GLY A 210 11.15 5.19 9.31
CA GLY A 210 10.92 3.96 10.06
C GLY A 210 10.99 4.15 11.57
N PRO A 211 12.05 3.72 12.26
CA PRO A 211 12.09 3.64 13.72
C PRO A 211 11.74 4.94 14.44
N GLU A 212 12.08 6.09 13.85
CA GLU A 212 11.77 7.41 14.40
C GLU A 212 10.28 7.73 14.41
N VAL A 213 9.52 7.24 13.42
CA VAL A 213 8.05 7.37 13.38
C VAL A 213 7.42 6.28 14.26
N ASP A 214 7.96 5.06 14.21
CA ASP A 214 7.47 3.93 14.99
C ASP A 214 7.53 4.22 16.50
N GLU A 215 8.60 4.87 16.96
CA GLU A 215 8.73 5.28 18.37
C GLU A 215 7.57 6.19 18.79
N VAL A 216 7.29 7.25 18.02
CA VAL A 216 6.21 8.18 18.35
C VAL A 216 4.86 7.48 18.31
N TYR A 217 4.64 6.61 17.32
CA TYR A 217 3.42 5.81 17.20
C TYR A 217 3.19 4.93 18.44
N GLN A 218 4.23 4.21 18.89
CA GLN A 218 4.16 3.36 20.07
C GLN A 218 3.91 4.13 21.36
N GLN A 219 4.55 5.29 21.54
CA GLN A 219 4.27 6.17 22.67
C GLN A 219 2.82 6.64 22.66
N LYS A 220 2.28 7.03 21.50
CA LYS A 220 0.87 7.41 21.37
C LYS A 220 -0.09 6.27 21.68
N ILE A 221 0.22 5.03 21.31
CA ILE A 221 -0.59 3.87 21.72
C ILE A 221 -0.57 3.71 23.25
N LYS A 222 0.58 3.88 23.90
CA LYS A 222 0.67 3.79 25.38
C LYS A 222 -0.14 4.88 26.07
N GLU A 223 -0.14 6.10 25.55
CA GLU A 223 -0.96 7.21 26.06
C GLU A 223 -2.48 6.92 26.00
N LEU A 224 -2.93 6.03 25.10
CA LEU A 224 -4.34 5.61 24.99
C LEU A 224 -4.72 4.51 26.00
N ALA A 225 -3.81 4.08 26.87
CA ALA A 225 -4.11 3.06 27.87
C ALA A 225 -5.21 3.53 28.83
N ILE A 226 -6.28 2.75 28.94
CA ILE A 226 -7.42 3.02 29.84
C ILE A 226 -7.05 2.77 31.31
N ARG A 227 -6.09 1.86 31.55
CA ARG A 227 -5.63 1.46 32.88
C ARG A 227 -4.12 1.52 32.96
N ASN A 228 -3.63 1.98 34.11
CA ASN A 228 -2.21 1.95 34.45
C ASN A 228 -1.73 0.50 34.58
N ASP A 229 -0.42 0.29 34.44
CA ASP A 229 0.14 -1.07 34.42
C ASP A 229 -0.03 -1.84 35.73
N ASP A 230 -0.09 -1.14 36.87
CA ASP A 230 -0.34 -1.70 38.20
C ASP A 230 -1.80 -2.17 38.41
N GLN A 231 -2.71 -1.75 37.53
CA GLN A 231 -4.14 -2.11 37.57
C GLN A 231 -4.49 -3.27 36.64
N ILE A 232 -3.49 -3.86 35.98
CA ILE A 232 -3.69 -4.94 35.00
C ILE A 232 -2.98 -6.19 35.49
N ASP A 233 -3.69 -7.32 35.48
CA ASP A 233 -3.07 -8.61 35.69
C ASP A 233 -2.15 -8.96 34.52
N LYS A 234 -0.84 -8.88 34.75
CA LYS A 234 0.21 -9.21 33.77
C LYS A 234 0.44 -10.72 33.62
N SER A 235 -0.21 -11.54 34.45
CA SER A 235 -0.11 -13.00 34.38
C SER A 235 -1.03 -13.64 33.34
N ILE A 236 -1.96 -12.87 32.77
CA ILE A 236 -2.86 -13.34 31.71
C ILE A 236 -2.08 -13.92 30.52
N LYS A 237 -2.50 -15.09 30.04
CA LYS A 237 -1.96 -15.70 28.83
C LYS A 237 -2.53 -15.00 27.60
N ILE A 238 -1.66 -14.56 26.71
CA ILE A 238 -2.04 -13.94 25.44
C ILE A 238 -1.50 -14.83 24.33
N VAL A 239 -2.39 -15.39 23.51
CA VAL A 239 -2.01 -16.00 22.25
C VAL A 239 -2.22 -14.98 21.13
N TYR A 240 -1.18 -14.78 20.32
CA TYR A 240 -1.20 -13.84 19.21
C TYR A 240 -0.72 -14.51 17.94
N THR A 241 -1.49 -14.37 16.86
CA THR A 241 -1.02 -14.64 15.52
C THR A 241 -1.07 -13.35 14.71
N PRO A 242 0.04 -12.93 14.07
CA PRO A 242 0.00 -11.84 13.11
C PRO A 242 -0.49 -12.30 11.72
N LEU A 243 -0.71 -13.60 11.50
CA LEU A 243 -1.07 -14.20 10.20
C LEU A 243 -0.14 -13.73 9.08
N HIS A 244 1.17 -13.70 9.35
CA HIS A 244 2.21 -13.15 8.48
C HIS A 244 2.10 -11.65 8.17
N GLY A 245 1.12 -10.96 8.74
CA GLY A 245 0.78 -9.59 8.42
C GLY A 245 1.61 -8.54 9.16
N ALA A 246 1.30 -7.28 8.87
CA ALA A 246 2.03 -6.11 9.34
C ALA A 246 1.90 -5.82 10.85
N GLY A 247 1.08 -6.59 11.58
CA GLY A 247 0.85 -6.38 13.01
C GLY A 247 1.96 -6.94 13.92
N ASN A 248 2.82 -7.82 13.40
CA ASN A 248 3.76 -8.59 14.23
C ASN A 248 4.67 -7.68 15.08
N MET A 249 5.38 -6.77 14.43
CA MET A 249 6.31 -5.85 15.08
C MET A 249 5.61 -4.95 16.11
N PRO A 250 4.56 -4.18 15.75
CA PRO A 250 3.99 -3.23 16.69
C PRO A 250 3.26 -3.89 17.87
N ILE A 251 2.58 -5.03 17.66
CA ILE A 251 1.87 -5.74 18.73
C ILE A 251 2.82 -6.40 19.72
N LYS A 252 3.86 -7.10 19.23
CA LYS A 252 4.88 -7.70 20.12
C LYS A 252 5.59 -6.63 20.94
N ARG A 253 5.91 -5.50 20.32
CA ARG A 253 6.58 -4.38 20.96
C ARG A 253 5.73 -3.77 22.08
N ILE A 254 4.47 -3.40 21.81
CA ILE A 254 3.61 -2.77 22.83
C ILE A 254 3.33 -3.71 24.01
N LEU A 255 3.10 -5.00 23.76
CA LEU A 255 2.88 -5.98 24.82
C LEU A 255 4.12 -6.11 25.72
N LYS A 256 5.30 -6.20 25.11
CA LYS A 256 6.58 -6.25 25.85
C LYS A 256 6.83 -4.98 26.65
N GLU A 257 6.66 -3.80 26.06
CA GLU A 257 6.88 -2.51 26.72
C GLU A 257 5.90 -2.27 27.87
N ARG A 258 4.68 -2.81 27.79
CA ARG A 258 3.69 -2.81 28.88
C ARG A 258 3.91 -3.92 29.92
N GLY A 259 5.02 -4.65 29.84
CA GLY A 259 5.40 -5.66 30.83
C GLY A 259 4.61 -6.97 30.77
N PHE A 260 3.92 -7.28 29.66
CA PHE A 260 3.35 -8.60 29.47
C PHE A 260 4.45 -9.61 29.13
N THR A 261 4.61 -10.63 29.97
CA THR A 261 5.62 -11.69 29.79
C THR A 261 5.03 -13.00 29.31
N ASN A 262 3.70 -13.17 29.40
CA ASN A 262 2.99 -14.41 29.08
C ASN A 262 2.32 -14.33 27.71
N VAL A 263 3.12 -13.96 26.70
CA VAL A 263 2.70 -13.76 25.30
C VAL A 263 3.27 -14.88 24.44
N PHE A 264 2.39 -15.66 23.83
CA PHE A 264 2.73 -16.75 22.93
C PHE A 264 2.37 -16.34 21.52
N VAL A 265 3.38 -16.21 20.67
CA VAL A 265 3.19 -15.93 19.25
C VAL A 265 3.19 -17.24 18.49
N VAL A 266 2.27 -17.41 17.54
CA VAL A 266 2.33 -18.52 16.59
C VAL A 266 3.56 -18.31 15.70
N GLU A 267 4.64 -19.03 15.99
CA GLU A 267 5.97 -18.78 15.39
C GLU A 267 5.96 -19.03 13.88
N GLU A 268 5.23 -20.05 13.44
CA GLU A 268 5.01 -20.37 12.02
C GLU A 268 4.36 -19.22 11.24
N GLN A 269 3.62 -18.35 11.94
CA GLN A 269 2.91 -17.21 11.37
C GLN A 269 3.58 -15.87 11.68
N ALA A 270 4.70 -15.86 12.41
CA ALA A 270 5.29 -14.63 12.92
C ALA A 270 5.96 -13.78 11.82
N GLN A 271 6.67 -14.41 10.89
CA GLN A 271 7.41 -13.69 9.86
C GLN A 271 6.50 -13.30 8.68
N PRO A 272 6.75 -12.15 8.03
CA PRO A 272 6.13 -11.81 6.77
C PRO A 272 6.30 -12.92 5.73
N ASP A 273 5.18 -13.33 5.15
CA ASP A 273 5.11 -14.33 4.10
C ASP A 273 4.10 -13.82 3.05
N PRO A 274 4.54 -13.52 1.81
CA PRO A 274 3.66 -13.04 0.77
C PRO A 274 2.63 -14.09 0.31
N ASP A 275 2.88 -15.39 0.54
CA ASP A 275 2.00 -16.49 0.15
C ASP A 275 1.00 -16.87 1.25
N PHE A 276 1.14 -16.32 2.47
CA PHE A 276 0.33 -16.66 3.63
C PHE A 276 0.25 -18.19 3.85
N SER A 277 1.39 -18.89 3.70
CA SER A 277 1.47 -20.34 3.47
C SER A 277 0.86 -21.24 4.55
N THR A 278 0.57 -20.71 5.73
CA THR A 278 0.00 -21.46 6.85
C THR A 278 -1.54 -21.40 6.92
N VAL A 279 -2.19 -20.60 6.08
CA VAL A 279 -3.64 -20.41 6.09
C VAL A 279 -4.22 -20.43 4.67
N GLU A 280 -5.46 -20.91 4.54
CA GLU A 280 -6.20 -20.77 3.28
C GLU A 280 -6.52 -19.29 2.97
N SER A 281 -6.75 -18.50 4.01
CA SER A 281 -7.00 -17.07 3.91
C SER A 281 -6.45 -16.35 5.14
N PRO A 282 -5.74 -15.21 4.96
CA PRO A 282 -5.31 -14.37 6.08
C PRO A 282 -6.46 -13.50 6.65
N ASN A 283 -7.72 -13.84 6.36
CA ASN A 283 -8.88 -13.12 6.88
C ASN A 283 -9.17 -13.55 8.33
N PRO A 284 -8.99 -12.67 9.33
CA PRO A 284 -9.32 -12.99 10.72
C PRO A 284 -10.82 -13.15 10.97
N GLU A 285 -11.70 -12.83 10.01
CA GLU A 285 -13.12 -13.16 10.10
C GLU A 285 -13.39 -14.64 9.80
N TYR A 286 -12.42 -15.36 9.23
CA TYR A 286 -12.52 -16.79 8.96
C TYR A 286 -11.98 -17.58 10.15
N PRO A 287 -12.82 -18.40 10.83
CA PRO A 287 -12.39 -19.12 12.04
C PRO A 287 -11.16 -20.01 11.82
N ALA A 288 -11.02 -20.60 10.62
CA ALA A 288 -9.89 -21.47 10.30
C ALA A 288 -8.53 -20.75 10.35
N ALA A 289 -8.50 -19.42 10.16
CA ALA A 289 -7.26 -18.65 10.28
C ALA A 289 -6.66 -18.73 11.70
N PHE A 290 -7.47 -19.03 12.71
CA PHE A 290 -7.04 -19.13 14.11
C PHE A 290 -6.72 -20.56 14.57
N GLU A 291 -6.80 -21.59 13.72
CA GLU A 291 -6.57 -22.99 14.14
C GLU A 291 -5.23 -23.19 14.85
N MET A 292 -4.14 -22.61 14.32
CA MET A 292 -2.81 -22.69 14.96
C MET A 292 -2.76 -21.94 16.29
N ALA A 293 -3.42 -20.78 16.38
CA ALA A 293 -3.52 -20.02 17.63
C ALA A 293 -4.32 -20.78 18.69
N ILE A 294 -5.47 -21.34 18.32
CA ILE A 294 -6.32 -22.16 19.22
C ILE A 294 -5.57 -23.40 19.71
N LYS A 295 -4.76 -24.02 18.84
CA LYS A 295 -3.92 -25.16 19.22
C LYS A 295 -2.80 -24.76 20.20
N LEU A 296 -2.31 -23.54 20.11
CA LEU A 296 -1.24 -23.02 20.97
C LEU A 296 -1.72 -22.72 22.40
N GLY A 297 -2.96 -22.24 22.58
CA GLY A 297 -3.54 -22.05 23.92
C GLY A 297 -4.75 -21.13 24.02
#